data_AF-A0A5K1F7Y6-F1
#
_entry.id   AF-A0A5K1F7Y6-F1
#
_cell.length_a   1.000
_cell.length_b   1.000
_cell.length_c   1.000
_cell.angle_alpha   90.00
_cell.angle_beta   90.00
_cell.angle_gamma   90.00
#
_symmetry.space_group_name_H-M   'P 1'
#
loop_
_entity.id
_entity.type
_entity.pdbx_description
1 polymer ?
#
loop_
_entity_poly.entity_id
_entity_poly.type
_entity_poly.pdbx_seq_one_letter_code
_entity_poly.pdbx_strand_id
1 'polypeptide(L)' 'MGSRRASEIVSLLHLQPHPEGGYFAETFRDSSIRLQTSSLPPE' A
#
# COMPACT_ATOMS: atom_id res chain seq x y z
N MET A 1 -16.66 -11.36 18.40
CA MET A 1 -16.51 -10.76 17.05
C MET A 1 -16.02 -11.82 16.08
N GLY A 2 -16.66 -11.99 14.92
CA GLY A 2 -16.24 -12.98 13.92
C GLY A 2 -14.99 -12.52 13.17
N SER A 3 -14.05 -13.43 12.93
CA SER A 3 -12.89 -13.19 12.07
C SER A 3 -13.35 -13.13 10.62
N ARG A 4 -13.02 -12.06 9.89
CA ARG A 4 -13.22 -12.00 8.43
C ARG A 4 -12.11 -12.76 7.73
N ARG A 5 -12.44 -13.41 6.62
CA ARG A 5 -11.44 -14.03 5.75
C ARG A 5 -10.62 -12.93 5.09
N ALA A 6 -9.34 -13.22 4.83
CA ALA A 6 -8.46 -12.29 4.13
C ALA A 6 -9.03 -11.84 2.77
N SER A 7 -9.69 -12.74 2.04
CA SER A 7 -10.36 -12.43 0.76
C SER A 7 -11.45 -11.36 0.91
N GLU A 8 -12.23 -11.40 1.99
CA GLU A 8 -13.30 -10.42 2.25
C GLU A 8 -12.71 -9.04 2.54
N ILE A 9 -11.57 -9.00 3.24
CA ILE A 9 -10.85 -7.76 3.53
C ILE A 9 -10.25 -7.18 2.24
N VAL A 10 -9.62 -8.01 1.41
CA VAL A 10 -9.06 -7.60 0.12
C VAL A 10 -10.13 -6.99 -0.77
N SER A 11 -11.29 -7.64 -0.89
CA SER A 11 -12.41 -7.12 -1.68
C SER A 11 -13.00 -5.83 -1.09
N LEU A 12 -13.23 -5.79 0.23
CA LEU A 12 -13.84 -4.63 0.89
C LEU A 12 -12.96 -3.37 0.79
N LEU A 13 -11.64 -3.55 0.89
CA LEU A 13 -10.67 -2.45 0.87
C LEU A 13 -10.08 -2.20 -0.54
N HIS A 14 -10.53 -2.92 -1.56
CA HIS A 14 -10.05 -2.85 -2.95
C HIS A 14 -8.52 -3.00 -3.09
N LEU A 15 -7.92 -3.87 -2.27
CA LEU A 15 -6.48 -4.06 -2.25
C LEU A 15 -5.98 -4.72 -3.55
N GLN A 16 -4.82 -4.29 -4.03
CA GLN A 16 -4.13 -4.80 -5.20
C GLN A 16 -2.97 -5.71 -4.79
N PRO A 17 -2.63 -6.76 -5.56
CA PRO A 17 -1.46 -7.57 -5.28
C PRO A 17 -0.16 -6.76 -5.47
N HIS A 18 0.79 -6.90 -4.55
CA HIS A 18 2.11 -6.26 -4.67
C HIS A 18 3.12 -7.23 -5.31
N PRO A 19 4.05 -6.76 -6.17
CA PRO A 19 5.07 -7.61 -6.80
C PRO A 19 5.95 -8.39 -5.79
N GLU A 20 6.15 -7.83 -4.60
CA GLU A 20 6.92 -8.49 -3.52
C GLU A 20 6.10 -9.49 -2.69
N GLY A 21 4.82 -9.66 -3.03
CA GLY A 21 3.85 -10.48 -2.29
C GLY A 21 2.94 -9.66 -1.37
N GLY A 22 1.80 -10.24 -1.00
CA GLY A 22 0.77 -9.56 -0.22
C GLY A 22 -0.15 -8.66 -1.04
N TYR A 23 -0.96 -7.86 -0.34
CA TYR A 23 -1.92 -6.94 -0.94
C TYR A 23 -1.80 -5.56 -0.31
N PHE A 24 -1.92 -4.50 -1.10
CA PHE A 24 -1.81 -3.12 -0.65
C PHE A 24 -2.81 -2.20 -1.37
N ALA A 25 -3.04 -1.03 -0.80
CA ALA A 25 -3.68 0.09 -1.49
C ALA A 25 -3.06 1.38 -0.95
N GLU A 26 -2.68 2.30 -1.85
CA GLU A 26 -2.29 3.65 -1.45
C GLU A 26 -3.56 4.43 -1.06
N THR A 27 -3.70 4.75 0.23
CA THR A 27 -4.89 5.43 0.76
C THR A 27 -4.72 6.95 0.81
N PHE A 28 -3.48 7.43 0.95
CA PHE A 28 -3.15 8.84 0.99
C PHE A 28 -1.66 9.06 0.67
N ARG A 29 -1.37 10.13 -0.08
CA ARG A 29 -0.01 10.64 -0.31
C ARG A 29 -0.06 12.16 -0.30
N ASP A 30 0.72 12.77 0.59
CA ASP A 30 0.82 14.22 0.67
C ASP A 30 1.51 14.78 -0.57
N SER A 31 0.82 15.67 -1.31
CA SER A 31 1.33 16.30 -2.52
C SER A 31 2.25 17.50 -2.26
N SER A 32 2.29 18.02 -1.02
CA SER A 32 3.12 19.17 -0.65
C SER A 32 4.60 18.82 -0.54
N ILE A 33 4.93 17.54 -0.37
CA ILE A 33 6.29 17.04 -0.24
C ILE A 33 6.67 16.26 -1.50
N ARG A 34 7.70 16.74 -2.19
CA ARG A 34 8.32 16.02 -3.32
C ARG A 34 9.79 15.77 -2.99
N LEU A 35 10.11 14.51 -2.69
CA LEU A 35 11.49 14.07 -2.53
C LEU A 35 12.10 13.81 -3.90
N GLN A 36 13.24 14.44 -4.18
CA GLN A 36 14.02 14.13 -5.36
C GLN A 36 14.84 12.87 -5.11
N THR A 37 14.99 12.02 -6.13
CA THR A 37 15.79 10.78 -6.03
C THR A 37 17.22 11.03 -5.55
N SER A 38 17.80 12.19 -5.89
CA SER A 38 19.13 12.63 -5.43
C SER A 38 19.23 12.80 -3.92
N SER A 39 18.11 12.92 -3.21
CA SER A 39 18.04 13.09 -1.76
C SER A 39 17.90 11.77 -1.00
N LEU A 40 17.74 10.64 -1.70
CA LEU A 40 17.66 9.32 -1.08
C LEU A 40 19.07 8.79 -0.78
N PRO A 41 19.24 7.97 0.29
CA PRO A 41 20.48 7.26 0.52
C PRO A 41 20.86 6.39 -0.69
N PRO A 42 22.16 6.18 -0.96
CA PRO A 42 22.58 5.17 -1.92
C PRO A 42 22.10 3.78 -1.45
N GLU A 43 21.70 2.95 -2.42
CA GLU A 43 21.31 1.54 -2.18
C GLU A 43 22.52 0.65 -1.87
#